data_AF-A0A832ZK39-F1
#
_entry.id   AF-A0A832ZK39-F1
#
_cell.length_a   1.000
_cell.length_b   1.000
_cell.length_c   1.000
_cell.angle_alpha   90.00
_cell.angle_beta   90.00
_cell.angle_gamma   90.00
#
_symmetry.space_group_name_H-M   'P 1'
#
loop_
_entity.id
_entity.type
_entity.pdbx_description
1 polymer ?
#
loop_
_entity_poly.entity_id
_entity_poly.type
_entity_poly.pdbx_seq_one_letter_code
_entity_poly.pdbx_strand_id
1 'polypeptide(L)'
;IEIAAELEPDRIAIFYGVSDIHLKYKHRKSREEALSIIAEMVEFAREHGVTVRFTAEDATRADYEYLVEVVKTARDAGADRVSIADTVGIATPIFMRSLIERLRRDVPGIEFDVHAHNDLGMALANSLAAVEGGATIIHVTVNGLGERAGITSLHEAAIALKVFYNIEVVNLAKIGEVSRLVERYSGIAIPPNEPVIGDNAFTHKAGVHVAGILANPATYEPFPPELVGRTRDYTIDKYTGKKAVKARLEKLGVHIDEEELEKVVEAIKSRPDIRYLRDEDLLEVVEEVTGKRLRLRPPENIEALVMVKCGSNIYTTSVARRLSILPGVREVLEVTGERDIVLKVEVSTPVELNQVIESIRSLRGVEETYTMLVLKRLSNT
;
A
#
# COMPACT_ATOMS: atom_id res chain seq x y z
N ILE A 1 -22.88 -6.16 25.65
CA ILE A 1 -23.91 -6.22 24.58
C ILE A 1 -24.72 -4.93 24.60
N GLU A 2 -25.31 -4.54 25.74
CA GLU A 2 -26.05 -3.27 25.93
C GLU A 2 -25.29 -2.06 25.37
N ILE A 3 -24.06 -1.81 25.84
CA ILE A 3 -23.21 -0.71 25.35
C ILE A 3 -23.02 -0.75 23.82
N ALA A 4 -22.86 -1.94 23.25
CA ALA A 4 -22.68 -2.06 21.80
C ALA A 4 -24.00 -1.79 21.07
N ALA A 5 -25.14 -2.23 21.60
CA ALA A 5 -26.46 -1.98 21.02
C ALA A 5 -26.85 -0.49 21.06
N GLU A 6 -26.46 0.24 22.11
CA GLU A 6 -26.65 1.70 22.21
C GLU A 6 -25.94 2.49 21.10
N LEU A 7 -24.91 1.92 20.48
CA LEU A 7 -24.19 2.52 19.35
C LEU A 7 -24.83 2.19 17.99
N GLU A 8 -25.97 1.47 17.99
CA GLU A 8 -26.75 1.08 16.81
C GLU A 8 -25.91 0.45 15.67
N PRO A 9 -25.07 -0.58 15.93
CA PRO A 9 -24.25 -1.20 14.89
C PRO A 9 -25.11 -2.09 14.00
N ASP A 10 -24.68 -2.28 12.74
CA ASP A 10 -25.30 -3.27 11.85
C ASP A 10 -25.18 -4.70 12.38
N ARG A 11 -24.08 -4.98 13.10
CA ARG A 11 -23.73 -6.30 13.64
C ARG A 11 -23.03 -6.21 14.98
N ILE A 12 -23.42 -7.09 15.91
CA ILE A 12 -22.65 -7.38 17.12
C ILE A 12 -21.92 -8.71 16.93
N ALA A 13 -20.61 -8.71 17.19
CA ALA A 13 -19.80 -9.91 17.20
C ALA A 13 -19.45 -10.30 18.64
N ILE A 14 -19.98 -11.43 19.10
CA ILE A 14 -19.70 -11.99 20.43
C ILE A 14 -18.64 -13.08 20.27
N PHE A 15 -17.74 -13.22 21.24
CA PHE A 15 -16.75 -14.29 21.22
C PHE A 15 -16.74 -15.07 22.54
N TYR A 16 -16.43 -16.37 22.47
CA TYR A 16 -16.19 -17.19 23.65
C TYR A 16 -15.14 -18.26 23.34
N GLY A 17 -14.25 -18.50 24.29
CA GLY A 17 -13.18 -19.50 24.19
C GLY A 17 -13.71 -20.91 24.38
N VAL A 18 -13.61 -21.75 23.34
CA VAL A 18 -14.29 -23.07 23.28
C VAL A 18 -13.36 -24.27 23.32
N SER A 19 -12.04 -24.07 23.30
CA SER A 19 -11.11 -25.17 23.54
C SER A 19 -11.10 -25.59 25.01
N ASP A 20 -10.78 -26.86 25.30
CA ASP A 20 -10.72 -27.35 26.68
C ASP A 20 -9.72 -26.56 27.54
N ILE A 21 -8.66 -26.04 26.94
CA ILE A 21 -7.68 -25.18 27.63
C ILE A 21 -8.34 -23.84 28.03
N HIS A 22 -9.11 -23.22 27.13
CA HIS A 22 -9.85 -21.99 27.44
C HIS A 22 -10.93 -22.25 28.50
N LEU A 23 -11.74 -23.30 28.34
CA LEU A 23 -12.78 -23.66 29.31
C LEU A 23 -12.21 -23.92 30.69
N LYS A 24 -11.12 -24.68 30.79
CA LYS A 24 -10.49 -25.03 32.07
C LYS A 24 -9.75 -23.86 32.73
N TYR A 25 -8.91 -23.15 31.98
CA TYR A 25 -7.96 -22.19 32.57
C TYR A 25 -8.41 -20.73 32.46
N LYS A 26 -9.12 -20.35 31.39
CA LYS A 26 -9.62 -18.97 31.18
C LYS A 26 -10.97 -18.79 31.85
N HIS A 27 -11.93 -19.66 31.55
CA HIS A 27 -13.32 -19.49 31.99
C HIS A 27 -13.64 -20.22 33.28
N ARG A 28 -12.95 -21.33 33.57
CA ARG A 28 -13.22 -22.24 34.69
C ARG A 28 -14.67 -22.75 34.65
N LYS A 29 -15.10 -23.19 33.47
CA LYS A 29 -16.47 -23.62 33.18
C LYS A 29 -16.48 -24.99 32.51
N SER A 30 -17.55 -25.76 32.74
CA SER A 30 -17.81 -26.98 31.97
C SER A 30 -18.23 -26.63 30.54
N ARG A 31 -18.23 -27.66 29.67
CA ARG A 31 -18.73 -27.53 28.30
C ARG A 31 -20.21 -27.12 28.28
N GLU A 32 -21.03 -27.73 29.13
CA GLU A 32 -22.46 -27.44 29.25
C GLU A 32 -22.73 -26.02 29.74
N GLU A 33 -21.99 -25.57 30.78
CA GLU A 33 -22.10 -24.19 31.25
C GLU A 33 -21.73 -23.19 30.15
N ALA A 34 -20.69 -23.48 29.36
CA ALA A 34 -20.29 -22.62 28.26
C ALA A 34 -21.33 -22.57 27.14
N LEU A 35 -21.97 -23.69 26.78
CA LEU A 35 -23.07 -23.70 25.80
C LEU A 35 -24.25 -22.83 26.28
N SER A 36 -24.65 -22.93 27.55
CA SER A 36 -25.70 -22.07 28.11
C SER A 36 -25.33 -20.59 28.03
N ILE A 37 -24.11 -20.24 28.42
CA ILE A 37 -23.61 -18.85 28.34
C ILE A 37 -23.62 -18.34 26.89
N ILE A 38 -23.19 -19.17 25.93
CA ILE A 38 -23.18 -18.80 24.51
C ILE A 38 -24.61 -18.54 24.00
N ALA A 39 -25.56 -19.42 24.33
CA ALA A 39 -26.97 -19.24 23.96
C ALA A 39 -27.53 -17.93 24.53
N GLU A 40 -27.39 -17.72 25.84
CA GLU A 40 -27.88 -16.52 26.54
C GLU A 40 -27.30 -15.24 25.94
N MET A 41 -25.99 -15.20 25.67
CA MET A 41 -25.36 -14.01 25.07
C MET A 41 -25.86 -13.73 23.66
N VAL A 42 -26.04 -14.76 22.82
CA VAL A 42 -26.50 -14.59 21.44
C VAL A 42 -27.97 -14.17 21.41
N GLU A 43 -28.83 -14.82 22.19
CA GLU A 43 -30.25 -14.46 22.33
C GLU A 43 -30.40 -13.02 22.82
N PHE A 44 -29.68 -12.64 23.87
CA PHE A 44 -29.72 -11.29 24.41
C PHE A 44 -29.28 -10.23 23.39
N ALA A 45 -28.27 -10.51 22.57
CA ALA A 45 -27.91 -9.59 21.48
C ALA A 45 -28.97 -9.54 20.38
N ARG A 46 -29.63 -10.66 20.06
CA ARG A 46 -30.71 -10.70 19.07
C ARG A 46 -31.96 -9.93 19.51
N GLU A 47 -32.27 -9.92 20.81
CA GLU A 47 -33.38 -9.13 21.36
C GLU A 47 -33.26 -7.62 21.10
N HIS A 48 -32.03 -7.13 20.91
CA HIS A 48 -31.77 -5.74 20.55
C HIS A 48 -31.95 -5.44 19.05
N GLY A 49 -32.45 -6.39 18.24
CA GLY A 49 -32.78 -6.19 16.84
C GLY A 49 -31.59 -6.16 15.86
N VAL A 50 -30.38 -6.49 16.33
CA VAL A 50 -29.15 -6.46 15.53
C VAL A 50 -28.80 -7.83 14.93
N THR A 51 -28.02 -7.86 13.84
CA THR A 51 -27.45 -9.12 13.33
C THR A 51 -26.31 -9.59 14.25
N VAL A 52 -26.15 -10.91 14.43
CA VAL A 52 -25.22 -11.44 15.42
C VAL A 52 -24.26 -12.44 14.79
N ARG A 53 -22.97 -12.17 14.93
CA ARG A 53 -21.93 -13.16 14.67
C ARG A 53 -21.43 -13.73 15.99
N PHE A 54 -21.33 -15.04 16.09
CA PHE A 54 -20.60 -15.68 17.18
C PHE A 54 -19.19 -16.07 16.72
N THR A 55 -18.17 -15.78 17.50
CA THR A 55 -16.78 -16.20 17.26
C THR A 55 -16.43 -17.31 18.24
N ALA A 56 -16.19 -18.50 17.69
CA ALA A 56 -15.62 -19.61 18.43
C ALA A 56 -14.11 -19.37 18.58
N GLU A 57 -13.71 -18.77 19.70
CA GLU A 57 -12.30 -18.48 20.01
C GLU A 57 -11.57 -19.80 20.32
N ASP A 58 -10.38 -19.94 19.72
CA ASP A 58 -9.51 -21.12 19.82
C ASP A 58 -10.14 -22.41 19.25
N ALA A 59 -11.03 -22.25 18.28
CA ALA A 59 -11.76 -23.35 17.64
C ALA A 59 -10.85 -24.40 16.98
N THR A 60 -9.69 -24.00 16.47
CA THR A 60 -8.75 -24.93 15.80
C THR A 60 -8.09 -25.94 16.73
N ARG A 61 -8.20 -25.73 18.05
CA ARG A 61 -7.73 -26.68 19.09
C ARG A 61 -8.87 -27.25 19.92
N ALA A 62 -10.12 -26.94 19.57
CA ALA A 62 -11.28 -27.51 20.23
C ALA A 62 -11.55 -28.94 19.74
N ASP A 63 -12.16 -29.73 20.60
CA ASP A 63 -12.76 -31.01 20.23
C ASP A 63 -13.85 -30.79 19.17
N TYR A 64 -13.84 -31.58 18.09
CA TYR A 64 -14.67 -31.30 16.93
C TYR A 64 -16.16 -31.49 17.23
N GLU A 65 -16.51 -32.55 17.94
CA GLU A 65 -17.88 -32.87 18.33
C GLU A 65 -18.46 -31.76 19.20
N TYR A 66 -17.68 -31.28 20.18
CA TYR A 66 -18.08 -30.12 20.98
C TYR A 66 -18.16 -28.82 20.17
N LEU A 67 -17.26 -28.58 19.22
CA LEU A 67 -17.35 -27.43 18.33
C LEU A 67 -18.64 -27.47 17.50
N VAL A 68 -19.08 -28.64 17.03
CA VAL A 68 -20.37 -28.80 16.35
C VAL A 68 -21.53 -28.40 17.27
N GLU A 69 -21.50 -28.77 18.55
CA GLU A 69 -22.49 -28.34 19.54
C GLU A 69 -22.48 -26.82 19.73
N VAL A 70 -21.30 -26.22 19.90
CA VAL A 70 -21.12 -24.76 20.00
C VAL A 70 -21.74 -24.02 18.80
N VAL A 71 -21.43 -24.46 17.57
CA VAL A 71 -21.95 -23.82 16.35
C VAL A 71 -23.46 -23.98 16.25
N LYS A 72 -24.00 -25.16 16.58
CA LYS A 72 -25.46 -25.39 16.64
C LYS A 72 -26.13 -24.50 17.66
N THR A 73 -25.58 -24.40 18.87
CA THR A 73 -26.09 -23.55 19.94
C THR A 73 -26.13 -22.09 19.52
N ALA A 74 -25.04 -21.56 18.94
CA ALA A 74 -25.01 -20.18 18.45
C ALA A 74 -26.04 -19.93 17.33
N ARG A 75 -26.17 -20.87 16.37
CA ARG A 75 -27.16 -20.77 15.29
C ARG A 75 -28.58 -20.78 15.84
N ASP A 76 -28.90 -21.72 16.73
CA ASP A 76 -30.25 -21.92 17.25
C ASP A 76 -30.67 -20.76 18.18
N ALA A 77 -29.71 -20.13 18.85
CA ALA A 77 -29.88 -18.87 19.59
C ALA A 77 -30.06 -17.63 18.68
N GLY A 78 -29.83 -17.78 17.37
CA GLY A 78 -30.14 -16.75 16.37
C GLY A 78 -28.94 -16.05 15.74
N ALA A 79 -27.70 -16.54 15.90
CA ALA A 79 -26.57 -16.04 15.12
C ALA A 79 -26.71 -16.43 13.65
N ASP A 80 -26.48 -15.47 12.74
CA ASP A 80 -26.52 -15.71 11.29
C ASP A 80 -25.13 -16.05 10.70
N ARG A 81 -24.07 -15.80 11.48
CA ARG A 81 -22.68 -16.12 11.13
C ARG A 81 -21.92 -16.71 12.30
N VAL A 82 -21.03 -17.66 12.02
CA VAL A 82 -20.03 -18.12 12.99
C VAL A 82 -18.61 -17.95 12.44
N SER A 83 -17.78 -17.22 13.19
CA SER A 83 -16.35 -17.12 12.91
C SER A 83 -15.59 -18.25 13.58
N ILE A 84 -14.86 -19.02 12.79
CA ILE A 84 -13.90 -20.04 13.25
C ILE A 84 -12.54 -19.37 13.40
N ALA A 85 -12.08 -19.24 14.65
CA ALA A 85 -10.81 -18.59 14.95
C ALA A 85 -9.67 -19.60 15.11
N ASP A 86 -8.65 -19.48 14.26
CA ASP A 86 -7.32 -20.04 14.50
C ASP A 86 -6.52 -19.08 15.38
N THR A 87 -6.93 -18.99 16.66
CA THR A 87 -6.50 -17.95 17.60
C THR A 87 -4.98 -17.89 17.78
N VAL A 88 -4.29 -19.02 17.60
CA VAL A 88 -2.83 -19.15 17.78
C VAL A 88 -2.11 -19.58 16.51
N GLY A 89 -2.75 -19.46 15.33
CA GLY A 89 -2.12 -19.68 14.03
C GLY A 89 -1.49 -21.07 13.86
N ILE A 90 -2.14 -22.12 14.39
CA ILE A 90 -1.61 -23.49 14.46
C ILE A 90 -2.21 -24.42 13.39
N ALA A 91 -3.28 -23.98 12.72
CA ALA A 91 -3.92 -24.80 11.70
C ALA A 91 -3.03 -24.97 10.47
N THR A 92 -3.24 -26.09 9.77
CA THR A 92 -2.71 -26.29 8.42
C THR A 92 -3.82 -26.06 7.39
N PRO A 93 -3.49 -25.73 6.13
CA PRO A 93 -4.52 -25.45 5.12
C PRO A 93 -5.48 -26.64 4.90
N ILE A 94 -4.95 -27.87 4.87
CA ILE A 94 -5.76 -29.09 4.71
C ILE A 94 -6.73 -29.26 5.88
N PHE A 95 -6.25 -29.03 7.11
CA PHE A 95 -7.09 -29.08 8.30
C PHE A 95 -8.18 -28.00 8.24
N MET A 96 -7.83 -26.76 7.90
CA MET A 96 -8.78 -25.64 7.87
C MET A 96 -9.88 -25.88 6.84
N ARG A 97 -9.54 -26.31 5.62
CA ARG A 97 -10.51 -26.68 4.61
C ARG A 97 -11.45 -27.77 5.09
N SER A 98 -10.90 -28.88 5.58
CA SER A 98 -11.69 -30.01 6.09
C SER A 98 -12.60 -29.61 7.26
N LEU A 99 -12.11 -28.76 8.17
CA LEU A 99 -12.88 -28.25 9.30
C LEU A 99 -14.13 -27.50 8.81
N ILE A 100 -13.96 -26.55 7.88
CA ILE A 100 -15.09 -25.78 7.35
C ILE A 100 -16.04 -26.65 6.53
N GLU A 101 -15.53 -27.54 5.67
CA GLU A 101 -16.36 -28.46 4.88
C GLU A 101 -17.24 -29.34 5.78
N ARG A 102 -16.66 -29.88 6.86
CA ARG A 102 -17.38 -30.72 7.82
C ARG A 102 -18.39 -29.92 8.64
N LEU A 103 -18.02 -28.73 9.14
CA LEU A 103 -18.93 -27.87 9.89
C LEU A 103 -20.14 -27.45 9.04
N ARG A 104 -19.93 -27.10 7.77
CA ARG A 104 -21.01 -26.75 6.84
C ARG A 104 -21.97 -27.92 6.60
N ARG A 105 -21.44 -29.14 6.53
CA ARG A 105 -22.24 -30.37 6.36
C ARG A 105 -23.01 -30.71 7.63
N ASP A 106 -22.37 -30.61 8.79
CA ASP A 106 -22.91 -31.10 10.08
C ASP A 106 -23.81 -30.05 10.76
N VAL A 107 -23.64 -28.76 10.41
CA VAL A 107 -24.44 -27.62 10.86
C VAL A 107 -24.88 -26.75 9.67
N PRO A 108 -25.82 -27.22 8.84
CA PRO A 108 -26.31 -26.43 7.71
C PRO A 108 -27.12 -25.21 8.18
N GLY A 109 -27.23 -24.20 7.31
CA GLY A 109 -28.07 -23.02 7.51
C GLY A 109 -27.39 -21.84 8.22
N ILE A 110 -26.06 -21.86 8.35
CA ILE A 110 -25.28 -20.74 8.89
C ILE A 110 -24.06 -20.45 7.99
N GLU A 111 -23.68 -19.19 7.90
CA GLU A 111 -22.45 -18.79 7.19
C GLU A 111 -21.23 -18.88 8.10
N PHE A 112 -20.08 -19.22 7.52
CA PHE A 112 -18.82 -19.31 8.25
C PHE A 112 -17.85 -18.21 7.84
N ASP A 113 -17.23 -17.60 8.85
CA ASP A 113 -16.10 -16.69 8.72
C ASP A 113 -14.83 -17.44 9.14
N VAL A 114 -13.69 -17.07 8.55
CA VAL A 114 -12.38 -17.51 9.01
C VAL A 114 -11.60 -16.35 9.61
N HIS A 115 -11.06 -16.59 10.81
CA HIS A 115 -10.15 -15.66 11.48
C HIS A 115 -8.83 -16.35 11.77
N ALA A 116 -7.87 -16.24 10.84
CA ALA A 116 -6.60 -16.94 10.93
C ALA A 116 -5.47 -16.01 11.41
N HIS A 117 -4.86 -16.34 12.55
CA HIS A 117 -3.59 -15.74 12.99
C HIS A 117 -2.38 -16.32 12.26
N ASN A 118 -1.28 -15.57 12.27
CA ASN A 118 -0.09 -15.86 11.46
C ASN A 118 1.13 -16.38 12.24
N ASP A 119 0.93 -16.95 13.43
CA ASP A 119 2.02 -17.42 14.30
C ASP A 119 3.00 -18.40 13.63
N LEU A 120 2.52 -19.22 12.68
CA LEU A 120 3.34 -20.13 11.87
C LEU A 120 3.47 -19.72 10.39
N GLY A 121 3.12 -18.48 10.04
CA GLY A 121 3.26 -17.98 8.67
C GLY A 121 2.25 -18.55 7.66
N MET A 122 1.15 -19.15 8.13
CA MET A 122 0.16 -19.86 7.30
C MET A 122 -1.21 -19.18 7.22
N ALA A 123 -1.36 -17.94 7.74
CA ALA A 123 -2.67 -17.29 7.83
C ALA A 123 -3.38 -17.16 6.48
N LEU A 124 -2.69 -16.64 5.46
CA LEU A 124 -3.24 -16.52 4.10
C LEU A 124 -3.66 -17.87 3.53
N ALA A 125 -2.79 -18.88 3.62
CA ALA A 125 -3.06 -20.21 3.08
C ALA A 125 -4.25 -20.88 3.80
N ASN A 126 -4.35 -20.73 5.11
CA ASN A 126 -5.49 -21.22 5.91
C ASN A 126 -6.79 -20.49 5.53
N SER A 127 -6.74 -19.19 5.33
CA SER A 127 -7.90 -18.39 4.93
C SER A 127 -8.43 -18.75 3.55
N LEU A 128 -7.55 -18.94 2.56
CA LEU A 128 -7.97 -19.41 1.23
C LEU A 128 -8.53 -20.83 1.29
N ALA A 129 -7.89 -21.72 2.05
CA ALA A 129 -8.38 -23.09 2.23
C ALA A 129 -9.74 -23.16 2.94
N ALA A 130 -10.01 -22.26 3.89
CA ALA A 130 -11.33 -22.11 4.50
C ALA A 130 -12.40 -21.71 3.47
N VAL A 131 -12.07 -20.77 2.57
CA VAL A 131 -12.97 -20.38 1.47
C VAL A 131 -13.23 -21.54 0.52
N GLU A 132 -12.20 -22.32 0.17
CA GLU A 132 -12.37 -23.56 -0.60
C GLU A 132 -13.28 -24.57 0.09
N GLY A 133 -13.27 -24.59 1.43
CA GLY A 133 -14.18 -25.40 2.23
C GLY A 133 -15.60 -24.85 2.37
N GLY A 134 -15.84 -23.63 1.90
CA GLY A 134 -17.15 -22.98 1.88
C GLY A 134 -17.35 -21.84 2.88
N ALA A 135 -16.28 -21.33 3.50
CA ALA A 135 -16.35 -20.08 4.26
C ALA A 135 -16.65 -18.90 3.31
N THR A 136 -17.47 -17.96 3.76
CA THR A 136 -17.92 -16.82 2.93
C THR A 136 -17.23 -15.51 3.26
N ILE A 137 -16.56 -15.41 4.41
CA ILE A 137 -15.83 -14.21 4.85
C ILE A 137 -14.44 -14.58 5.38
N ILE A 138 -13.44 -13.81 4.99
CA ILE A 138 -12.10 -13.82 5.56
C ILE A 138 -11.93 -12.58 6.42
N HIS A 139 -11.52 -12.74 7.67
CA HIS A 139 -11.05 -11.61 8.48
C HIS A 139 -9.62 -11.25 8.10
N VAL A 140 -9.43 -9.99 7.76
CA VAL A 140 -8.13 -9.44 7.36
C VAL A 140 -7.85 -8.14 8.07
N THR A 141 -6.58 -7.79 8.15
CA THR A 141 -6.10 -6.46 8.54
C THR A 141 -5.20 -5.89 7.46
N VAL A 142 -5.18 -4.56 7.36
CA VAL A 142 -4.20 -3.88 6.53
C VAL A 142 -2.80 -4.14 7.10
N ASN A 143 -1.85 -4.47 6.24
CA ASN A 143 -0.46 -4.79 6.61
C ASN A 143 -0.31 -5.99 7.56
N GLY A 144 -1.30 -6.89 7.61
CA GLY A 144 -1.26 -8.08 8.46
C GLY A 144 -1.18 -7.76 9.96
N LEU A 145 -1.66 -6.59 10.40
CA LEU A 145 -1.66 -6.22 11.82
C LEU A 145 -2.50 -7.14 12.70
N GLY A 146 -2.20 -7.20 13.98
CA GLY A 146 -2.98 -7.93 14.98
C GLY A 146 -2.09 -8.37 16.14
N GLU A 147 -2.65 -9.18 17.04
CA GLU A 147 -1.88 -9.77 18.13
C GLU A 147 -0.69 -10.61 17.60
N ARG A 148 0.47 -10.50 18.26
CA ARG A 148 1.69 -11.27 17.99
C ARG A 148 2.17 -11.13 16.53
N ALA A 149 2.03 -12.18 15.72
CA ALA A 149 2.38 -12.19 14.31
C ALA A 149 1.27 -11.65 13.39
N GLY A 150 0.16 -11.18 13.98
CA GLY A 150 -0.97 -10.62 13.26
C GLY A 150 -1.95 -11.66 12.73
N ILE A 151 -2.81 -11.24 11.81
CA ILE A 151 -3.78 -12.08 11.11
C ILE A 151 -3.56 -12.01 9.60
N THR A 152 -4.42 -12.69 8.83
CA THR A 152 -4.37 -12.66 7.36
C THR A 152 -4.31 -11.23 6.84
N SER A 153 -3.33 -10.96 5.97
CA SER A 153 -3.13 -9.64 5.40
C SER A 153 -4.13 -9.34 4.28
N LEU A 154 -4.74 -8.14 4.29
CA LEU A 154 -5.70 -7.69 3.28
C LEU A 154 -5.09 -7.68 1.88
N HIS A 155 -3.89 -7.13 1.72
CA HIS A 155 -3.26 -6.98 0.40
C HIS A 155 -2.92 -8.33 -0.22
N GLU A 156 -2.48 -9.29 0.59
CA GLU A 156 -2.18 -10.63 0.12
C GLU A 156 -3.45 -11.39 -0.24
N ALA A 157 -4.48 -11.36 0.63
CA ALA A 157 -5.73 -12.05 0.40
C ALA A 157 -6.47 -11.53 -0.84
N ALA A 158 -6.55 -10.21 -0.99
CA ALA A 158 -7.20 -9.59 -2.15
C ALA A 158 -6.51 -9.97 -3.47
N ILE A 159 -5.19 -9.98 -3.51
CA ILE A 159 -4.43 -10.34 -4.71
C ILE A 159 -4.46 -11.84 -4.97
N ALA A 160 -4.37 -12.69 -3.95
CA ALA A 160 -4.49 -14.13 -4.12
C ALA A 160 -5.88 -14.51 -4.67
N LEU A 161 -6.96 -13.89 -4.17
CA LEU A 161 -8.32 -14.08 -4.70
C LEU A 161 -8.41 -13.64 -6.17
N LYS A 162 -7.79 -12.52 -6.53
CA LYS A 162 -7.76 -12.04 -7.92
C LYS A 162 -6.95 -12.96 -8.83
N VAL A 163 -5.76 -13.40 -8.41
CA VAL A 163 -4.84 -14.16 -9.26
C VAL A 163 -5.28 -15.61 -9.40
N PHE A 164 -5.69 -16.26 -8.31
CA PHE A 164 -6.02 -17.70 -8.33
C PHE A 164 -7.48 -17.97 -8.70
N TYR A 165 -8.40 -17.08 -8.35
CA TYR A 165 -9.84 -17.31 -8.55
C TYR A 165 -10.50 -16.28 -9.49
N ASN A 166 -9.75 -15.27 -9.96
CA ASN A 166 -10.28 -14.15 -10.75
C ASN A 166 -11.43 -13.40 -10.06
N ILE A 167 -11.39 -13.32 -8.72
CA ILE A 167 -12.38 -12.62 -7.91
C ILE A 167 -11.77 -11.33 -7.37
N GLU A 168 -12.44 -10.20 -7.60
CA GLU A 168 -12.05 -8.90 -7.05
C GLU A 168 -13.01 -8.52 -5.92
N VAL A 169 -12.49 -8.48 -4.69
CA VAL A 169 -13.28 -8.22 -3.47
C VAL A 169 -13.13 -6.79 -2.94
N VAL A 170 -12.09 -6.07 -3.39
CA VAL A 170 -11.78 -4.69 -3.03
C VAL A 170 -11.14 -3.98 -4.22
N ASN A 171 -11.09 -2.64 -4.19
CA ASN A 171 -10.37 -1.87 -5.19
C ASN A 171 -8.85 -2.06 -5.05
N LEU A 172 -8.28 -2.92 -5.90
CA LEU A 172 -6.87 -3.33 -5.83
C LEU A 172 -5.89 -2.16 -6.05
N ALA A 173 -6.26 -1.19 -6.89
CA ALA A 173 -5.42 -0.03 -7.20
C ALA A 173 -5.18 0.89 -5.98
N LYS A 174 -6.01 0.76 -4.92
CA LYS A 174 -5.91 1.55 -3.68
C LYS A 174 -5.12 0.87 -2.57
N ILE A 175 -4.71 -0.40 -2.74
CA ILE A 175 -4.02 -1.18 -1.70
C ILE A 175 -2.78 -0.45 -1.17
N GLY A 176 -1.90 0.05 -2.05
CA GLY A 176 -0.68 0.73 -1.63
C GLY A 176 -0.92 2.05 -0.88
N GLU A 177 -2.00 2.77 -1.21
CA GLU A 177 -2.40 4.00 -0.52
C GLU A 177 -2.88 3.72 0.90
N VAL A 178 -3.78 2.75 1.05
CA VAL A 178 -4.34 2.31 2.34
C VAL A 178 -3.24 1.73 3.23
N SER A 179 -2.34 0.93 2.67
CA SER A 179 -1.19 0.36 3.37
C SER A 179 -0.29 1.43 3.99
N ARG A 180 0.09 2.46 3.23
CA ARG A 180 0.88 3.59 3.73
C ARG A 180 0.14 4.44 4.76
N LEU A 181 -1.19 4.58 4.62
CA LEU A 181 -2.00 5.28 5.60
C LEU A 181 -1.93 4.56 6.96
N VAL A 182 -2.09 3.23 6.95
CA VAL A 182 -2.04 2.41 8.15
C VAL A 182 -0.65 2.35 8.75
N GLU A 183 0.41 2.23 7.95
CA GLU A 183 1.80 2.33 8.43
C GLU A 183 2.04 3.63 9.22
N ARG A 184 1.56 4.77 8.71
CA ARG A 184 1.70 6.07 9.42
C ARG A 184 0.96 6.11 10.74
N TYR A 185 -0.23 5.51 10.83
CA TYR A 185 -1.04 5.55 12.06
C TYR A 185 -0.64 4.47 13.07
N SER A 186 -0.23 3.29 12.61
CA SER A 186 0.22 2.21 13.48
C SER A 186 1.65 2.43 13.98
N GLY A 187 2.48 3.16 13.22
CA GLY A 187 3.91 3.33 13.50
C GLY A 187 4.74 2.08 13.23
N ILE A 188 4.16 1.06 12.59
CA ILE A 188 4.83 -0.19 12.25
C ILE A 188 5.22 -0.15 10.77
N ALA A 189 6.53 -0.13 10.52
CA ALA A 189 7.10 -0.07 9.18
C ALA A 189 6.85 -1.36 8.38
N ILE A 190 6.59 -1.19 7.09
CA ILE A 190 6.41 -2.32 6.15
C ILE A 190 7.78 -2.88 5.75
N PRO A 191 8.02 -4.20 5.88
CA PRO A 191 9.24 -4.81 5.38
C PRO A 191 9.41 -4.59 3.87
N PRO A 192 10.63 -4.29 3.37
CA PRO A 192 10.84 -4.09 1.93
C PRO A 192 10.47 -5.32 1.08
N ASN A 193 10.52 -6.51 1.65
CA ASN A 193 10.15 -7.77 1.00
C ASN A 193 8.72 -8.24 1.31
N GLU A 194 7.88 -7.40 1.91
CA GLU A 194 6.48 -7.69 2.15
C GLU A 194 5.76 -7.96 0.81
N PRO A 195 5.01 -9.07 0.66
CA PRO A 195 4.30 -9.36 -0.57
C PRO A 195 3.37 -8.23 -0.98
N VAL A 196 3.29 -7.94 -2.29
CA VAL A 196 2.44 -6.89 -2.90
C VAL A 196 2.85 -5.45 -2.57
N ILE A 197 3.04 -5.11 -1.28
CA ILE A 197 3.20 -3.72 -0.82
C ILE A 197 4.63 -3.34 -0.45
N GLY A 198 5.54 -4.29 -0.27
CA GLY A 198 6.95 -4.01 0.04
C GLY A 198 7.66 -3.31 -1.12
N ASP A 199 8.66 -2.48 -0.82
CA ASP A 199 9.42 -1.72 -1.83
C ASP A 199 10.05 -2.60 -2.93
N ASN A 200 10.38 -3.85 -2.59
CA ASN A 200 11.01 -4.80 -3.50
C ASN A 200 10.03 -5.70 -4.25
N ALA A 201 8.72 -5.62 -3.98
CA ALA A 201 7.72 -6.55 -4.54
C ALA A 201 7.71 -6.61 -6.08
N PHE A 202 8.13 -5.53 -6.74
CA PHE A 202 8.23 -5.42 -8.21
C PHE A 202 9.60 -4.91 -8.66
N THR A 203 10.63 -5.13 -7.83
CA THR A 203 11.99 -4.67 -8.08
C THR A 203 12.88 -5.85 -8.45
N HIS A 204 13.46 -5.81 -9.65
CA HIS A 204 14.28 -6.90 -10.18
C HIS A 204 15.77 -6.57 -10.08
N LYS A 205 16.60 -7.55 -9.71
CA LYS A 205 18.04 -7.33 -9.47
C LYS A 205 18.95 -8.06 -10.44
N ALA A 206 18.77 -9.36 -10.58
CA ALA A 206 19.65 -10.19 -11.41
C ALA A 206 19.60 -9.74 -12.88
N GLY A 207 20.77 -9.56 -13.52
CA GLY A 207 20.81 -9.11 -14.92
C GLY A 207 20.04 -10.00 -15.90
N VAL A 208 19.98 -11.31 -15.64
CA VAL A 208 19.15 -12.26 -16.41
C VAL A 208 17.66 -12.04 -16.20
N HIS A 209 17.22 -11.65 -14.99
CA HIS A 209 15.83 -11.28 -14.73
C HIS A 209 15.48 -9.97 -15.43
N VAL A 210 16.36 -8.96 -15.34
CA VAL A 210 16.13 -7.67 -16.01
C VAL A 210 16.04 -7.84 -17.54
N ALA A 211 16.89 -8.68 -18.12
CA ALA A 211 16.79 -8.99 -19.55
C ALA A 211 15.46 -9.68 -19.91
N GLY A 212 14.95 -10.56 -19.05
CA GLY A 212 13.66 -11.22 -19.21
C GLY A 212 12.49 -10.24 -19.15
N ILE A 213 12.40 -9.41 -18.10
CA ILE A 213 11.29 -8.45 -17.95
C ILE A 213 11.26 -7.40 -19.06
N LEU A 214 12.43 -6.99 -19.59
CA LEU A 214 12.52 -6.05 -20.70
C LEU A 214 11.98 -6.64 -22.01
N ALA A 215 12.04 -7.97 -22.15
CA ALA A 215 11.47 -8.67 -23.31
C ALA A 215 9.98 -9.00 -23.10
N ASN A 216 9.62 -9.50 -21.92
CA ASN A 216 8.24 -9.75 -21.52
C ASN A 216 8.14 -9.77 -19.97
N PRO A 217 7.46 -8.80 -19.33
CA PRO A 217 7.36 -8.73 -17.87
C PRO A 217 6.82 -10.02 -17.20
N ALA A 218 5.96 -10.76 -17.89
CA ALA A 218 5.37 -12.00 -17.39
C ALA A 218 6.39 -13.13 -17.13
N THR A 219 7.65 -12.98 -17.57
CA THR A 219 8.71 -13.96 -17.25
C THR A 219 9.04 -14.01 -15.75
N TYR A 220 8.84 -12.90 -15.02
CA TYR A 220 9.20 -12.79 -13.60
C TYR A 220 8.16 -12.07 -12.75
N GLU A 221 7.13 -11.45 -13.35
CA GLU A 221 6.04 -10.81 -12.62
C GLU A 221 4.84 -11.76 -12.55
N PRO A 222 4.40 -12.21 -11.35
CA PRO A 222 3.24 -13.10 -11.22
C PRO A 222 1.92 -12.42 -11.61
N PHE A 223 1.88 -11.09 -11.52
CA PHE A 223 0.80 -10.23 -11.96
C PHE A 223 1.36 -8.83 -12.25
N PRO A 224 0.70 -8.02 -13.10
CA PRO A 224 1.19 -6.68 -13.43
C PRO A 224 1.14 -5.74 -12.21
N PRO A 225 2.21 -4.97 -11.89
CA PRO A 225 2.23 -4.01 -10.79
C PRO A 225 1.14 -2.93 -10.89
N GLU A 226 0.69 -2.63 -12.11
CA GLU A 226 -0.39 -1.67 -12.36
C GLU A 226 -1.70 -2.09 -11.68
N LEU A 227 -1.91 -3.40 -11.47
CA LEU A 227 -3.07 -3.95 -10.76
C LEU A 227 -3.21 -3.39 -9.34
N VAL A 228 -2.09 -3.05 -8.70
CA VAL A 228 -2.03 -2.51 -7.34
C VAL A 228 -1.58 -1.05 -7.29
N GLY A 229 -1.67 -0.36 -8.42
CA GLY A 229 -1.28 1.06 -8.53
C GLY A 229 0.23 1.27 -8.34
N ARG A 230 1.05 0.29 -8.72
CA ARG A 230 2.51 0.36 -8.63
C ARG A 230 3.14 0.28 -10.02
N THR A 231 4.44 0.56 -10.04
CA THR A 231 5.28 0.47 -11.24
C THR A 231 6.44 -0.48 -10.98
N ARG A 232 6.80 -1.27 -11.99
CA ARG A 232 8.02 -2.07 -11.97
C ARG A 232 9.28 -1.19 -11.89
N ASP A 233 10.29 -1.69 -11.19
CA ASP A 233 11.62 -1.08 -11.16
C ASP A 233 12.72 -2.15 -11.16
N TYR A 234 13.98 -1.75 -11.27
CA TYR A 234 15.13 -2.65 -11.16
C TYR A 234 16.35 -1.93 -10.57
N THR A 235 17.16 -2.66 -9.81
CA THR A 235 18.36 -2.12 -9.17
C THR A 235 19.59 -2.29 -10.04
N ILE A 236 20.50 -1.31 -9.97
CA ILE A 236 21.84 -1.40 -10.58
C ILE A 236 22.85 -1.75 -9.48
N ASP A 237 23.57 -2.86 -9.63
CA ASP A 237 24.64 -3.30 -8.74
C ASP A 237 25.63 -4.22 -9.47
N LYS A 238 26.58 -4.83 -8.74
CA LYS A 238 27.60 -5.73 -9.29
C LYS A 238 27.07 -6.96 -10.05
N TYR A 239 25.80 -7.32 -9.90
CA TYR A 239 25.15 -8.41 -10.63
C TYR A 239 24.41 -7.94 -11.89
N THR A 240 24.39 -6.64 -12.14
CA THR A 240 23.71 -6.04 -13.27
C THR A 240 24.43 -6.32 -14.59
N GLY A 241 23.63 -6.60 -15.63
CA GLY A 241 24.12 -6.81 -16.99
C GLY A 241 24.01 -5.56 -17.86
N LYS A 242 24.68 -5.59 -19.01
CA LYS A 242 24.77 -4.49 -19.99
C LYS A 242 23.41 -3.87 -20.36
N LYS A 243 22.40 -4.72 -20.62
CA LYS A 243 21.04 -4.28 -20.98
C LYS A 243 20.36 -3.43 -19.90
N ALA A 244 20.55 -3.80 -18.64
CA ALA A 244 19.93 -3.11 -17.51
C ALA A 244 20.57 -1.73 -17.29
N VAL A 245 21.91 -1.65 -17.33
CA VAL A 245 22.63 -0.37 -17.27
C VAL A 245 22.20 0.53 -18.42
N LYS A 246 22.17 0.02 -19.66
CA LYS A 246 21.72 0.76 -20.84
C LYS A 246 20.31 1.32 -20.68
N ALA A 247 19.35 0.48 -20.30
CA ALA A 247 17.97 0.90 -20.11
C ALA A 247 17.83 1.96 -19.01
N ARG A 248 18.64 1.91 -17.95
CA ARG A 248 18.61 2.92 -16.88
C ARG A 248 19.19 4.24 -17.36
N LEU A 249 20.30 4.21 -18.08
CA LEU A 249 20.91 5.40 -18.68
C LEU A 249 19.98 6.05 -19.71
N GLU A 250 19.31 5.27 -20.56
CA GLU A 250 18.30 5.77 -21.50
C GLU A 250 17.15 6.47 -20.77
N LYS A 251 16.66 5.90 -19.66
CA LYS A 251 15.64 6.54 -18.80
C LYS A 251 16.13 7.86 -18.17
N LEU A 252 17.42 7.98 -17.89
CA LEU A 252 18.08 9.19 -17.39
C LEU A 252 18.47 10.17 -18.51
N GLY A 253 18.18 9.85 -19.78
CA GLY A 253 18.56 10.68 -20.93
C GLY A 253 20.06 10.69 -21.23
N VAL A 254 20.81 9.68 -20.75
CA VAL A 254 22.24 9.53 -20.97
C VAL A 254 22.49 8.54 -22.10
N HIS A 255 23.15 9.01 -23.15
CA HIS A 255 23.56 8.19 -24.28
C HIS A 255 25.08 8.02 -24.28
N ILE A 256 25.51 6.77 -24.17
CA ILE A 256 26.91 6.34 -24.26
C ILE A 256 27.03 5.27 -25.34
N ASP A 257 28.22 5.15 -25.94
CA ASP A 257 28.46 4.10 -26.93
C ASP A 257 28.66 2.71 -26.29
N GLU A 258 28.76 1.69 -27.14
CA GLU A 258 28.80 0.29 -26.71
C GLU A 258 30.11 -0.08 -25.96
N GLU A 259 31.20 0.64 -26.22
CA GLU A 259 32.51 0.47 -25.57
C GLU A 259 32.53 1.17 -24.21
N GLU A 260 32.00 2.40 -24.14
CA GLU A 260 31.79 3.14 -22.88
C GLU A 260 30.88 2.35 -21.93
N LEU A 261 29.80 1.77 -22.45
CA LEU A 261 28.87 0.97 -21.68
C LEU A 261 29.54 -0.28 -21.08
N GLU A 262 30.48 -0.92 -21.78
CA GLU A 262 31.23 -2.05 -21.22
C GLU A 262 32.12 -1.62 -20.06
N LYS A 263 32.84 -0.52 -20.21
CA LYS A 263 33.70 0.02 -19.15
C LYS A 263 32.88 0.43 -17.93
N VAL A 264 31.70 1.01 -18.12
CA VAL A 264 30.78 1.36 -17.03
C VAL A 264 30.32 0.11 -16.30
N VAL A 265 29.90 -0.94 -17.02
CA VAL A 265 29.49 -2.21 -16.40
C VAL A 265 30.64 -2.86 -15.63
N GLU A 266 31.87 -2.81 -16.16
CA GLU A 266 33.06 -3.32 -15.48
C GLU A 266 33.37 -2.53 -14.20
N ALA A 267 33.28 -1.19 -14.25
CA ALA A 267 33.46 -0.31 -13.10
C ALA A 267 32.40 -0.52 -12.00
N ILE A 268 31.16 -0.84 -12.38
CA ILE A 268 30.12 -1.22 -11.42
C ILE A 268 30.47 -2.55 -10.75
N LYS A 269 30.94 -3.54 -11.53
CA LYS A 269 31.30 -4.87 -11.03
C LYS A 269 32.54 -4.89 -10.15
N SER A 270 33.47 -3.94 -10.35
CA SER A 270 34.70 -3.82 -9.56
C SER A 270 34.48 -3.19 -8.18
N ARG A 271 33.25 -2.78 -7.83
CA ARG A 271 32.87 -2.21 -6.52
C ARG A 271 32.08 -3.24 -5.68
N PRO A 272 32.74 -4.22 -5.04
CA PRO A 272 32.07 -5.36 -4.40
C PRO A 272 31.22 -4.97 -3.18
N ASP A 273 31.52 -3.84 -2.54
CA ASP A 273 30.90 -3.38 -1.29
C ASP A 273 29.65 -2.52 -1.51
N ILE A 274 29.37 -2.11 -2.74
CA ILE A 274 28.19 -1.31 -3.06
C ILE A 274 26.98 -2.24 -3.21
N ARG A 275 25.97 -2.05 -2.34
CA ARG A 275 24.73 -2.85 -2.35
C ARG A 275 23.85 -2.54 -3.55
N TYR A 276 23.74 -1.27 -3.93
CA TYR A 276 23.07 -0.77 -5.11
C TYR A 276 23.59 0.64 -5.42
N LEU A 277 23.53 1.04 -6.69
CA LEU A 277 23.82 2.38 -7.16
C LEU A 277 22.50 3.12 -7.34
N ARG A 278 22.38 4.30 -6.72
CA ARG A 278 21.32 5.25 -7.06
C ARG A 278 21.62 5.85 -8.42
N ASP A 279 20.64 6.56 -8.98
CA ASP A 279 20.82 7.22 -10.27
C ASP A 279 22.01 8.20 -10.25
N GLU A 280 22.18 8.94 -9.14
CA GLU A 280 23.32 9.84 -8.91
C GLU A 280 24.66 9.09 -8.94
N ASP A 281 24.76 7.98 -8.18
CA ASP A 281 25.98 7.18 -8.12
C ASP A 281 26.30 6.53 -9.48
N LEU A 282 25.27 6.13 -10.24
CA LEU A 282 25.44 5.60 -11.59
C LEU A 282 25.96 6.67 -12.55
N LEU A 283 25.43 7.90 -12.47
CA LEU A 283 25.91 9.02 -13.27
C LEU A 283 27.37 9.35 -12.95
N GLU A 284 27.74 9.37 -11.67
CA GLU A 284 29.14 9.56 -11.24
C GLU A 284 30.08 8.50 -11.81
N VAL A 285 29.67 7.23 -11.80
CA VAL A 285 30.44 6.14 -12.44
C VAL A 285 30.61 6.41 -13.95
N VAL A 286 29.55 6.85 -14.63
CA VAL A 286 29.65 7.17 -16.07
C VAL A 286 30.59 8.34 -16.31
N GLU A 287 30.52 9.41 -15.50
CA GLU A 287 31.43 10.56 -15.62
C GLU A 287 32.89 10.15 -15.39
N GLU A 288 33.15 9.33 -14.36
CA GLU A 288 34.48 8.82 -14.03
C GLU A 288 35.08 7.97 -15.15
N VAL A 289 34.26 7.09 -15.75
CA VAL A 289 34.71 6.14 -16.78
C VAL A 289 34.85 6.79 -18.15
N THR A 290 33.92 7.67 -18.52
CA THR A 290 33.88 8.30 -19.86
C THR A 290 34.67 9.60 -19.92
N GLY A 291 34.98 10.21 -18.77
CA GLY A 291 35.55 11.56 -18.69
C GLY A 291 34.61 12.66 -19.18
N LYS A 292 33.37 12.32 -19.56
CA LYS A 292 32.35 13.27 -19.98
C LYS A 292 31.69 13.83 -18.74
N ARG A 293 31.70 15.15 -18.60
CA ARG A 293 30.85 15.82 -17.60
C ARG A 293 29.41 15.76 -18.10
N LEU A 294 28.63 14.85 -17.54
CA LEU A 294 27.21 14.70 -17.82
C LEU A 294 26.52 15.92 -17.22
N ARG A 295 26.31 16.96 -18.06
CA ARG A 295 25.49 18.09 -17.65
C ARG A 295 24.10 17.55 -17.35
N LEU A 296 23.72 17.53 -16.08
CA LEU A 296 22.32 17.48 -15.67
C LEU A 296 21.60 18.49 -16.55
N ARG A 297 20.74 18.02 -17.46
CA ARG A 297 19.83 18.95 -18.12
C ARG A 297 18.89 19.40 -17.01
N PRO A 298 18.87 20.69 -16.60
CA PRO A 298 17.68 21.20 -15.93
C PRO A 298 16.49 20.88 -16.84
N PRO A 299 15.28 20.71 -16.27
CA PRO A 299 14.08 20.50 -17.08
C PRO A 299 14.10 21.48 -18.25
N GLU A 300 13.84 21.01 -19.48
CA GLU A 300 13.94 21.85 -20.69
C GLU A 300 13.09 23.13 -20.58
N ASN A 301 12.12 23.13 -19.65
CA ASN A 301 11.38 24.29 -19.16
C ASN A 301 11.46 24.39 -17.63
N ILE A 302 12.07 25.46 -17.11
CA ILE A 302 11.99 25.86 -15.71
C ILE A 302 10.68 26.61 -15.50
N GLU A 303 9.83 26.06 -14.64
CA GLU A 303 8.60 26.71 -14.21
C GLU A 303 8.77 27.31 -12.80
N ALA A 304 8.30 28.53 -12.62
CA ALA A 304 8.30 29.22 -11.34
C ALA A 304 6.98 29.95 -11.09
N LEU A 305 6.58 30.00 -9.82
CA LEU A 305 5.56 30.91 -9.32
C LEU A 305 6.25 32.10 -8.67
N VAL A 306 6.00 33.30 -9.19
CA VAL A 306 6.52 34.56 -8.62
C VAL A 306 5.36 35.33 -8.03
N MET A 307 5.34 35.44 -6.71
CA MET A 307 4.38 36.24 -5.97
C MET A 307 4.90 37.66 -5.81
N VAL A 308 4.07 38.65 -6.08
CA VAL A 308 4.43 40.06 -6.08
C VAL A 308 3.53 40.81 -5.09
N LYS A 309 4.17 41.60 -4.23
CA LYS A 309 3.50 42.56 -3.36
C LYS A 309 3.59 43.95 -4.00
N CYS A 310 2.47 44.63 -4.11
CA CYS A 310 2.38 46.00 -4.59
C CYS A 310 2.33 46.98 -3.41
N GLY A 311 2.84 48.19 -3.61
CA GLY A 311 2.76 49.23 -2.57
C GLY A 311 1.32 49.69 -2.31
N SER A 312 1.02 50.13 -1.08
CA SER A 312 -0.33 50.41 -0.56
C SER A 312 -1.19 51.45 -1.32
N ASN A 313 -0.61 52.19 -2.27
CA ASN A 313 -1.29 53.21 -3.10
C ASN A 313 -1.17 52.93 -4.60
N ILE A 314 -0.93 51.67 -4.98
CA ILE A 314 -0.77 51.25 -6.37
C ILE A 314 -2.06 50.62 -6.88
N TYR A 315 -2.49 50.99 -8.08
CA TYR A 315 -3.56 50.29 -8.77
C TYR A 315 -3.02 48.96 -9.32
N THR A 316 -3.23 47.87 -8.57
CA THR A 316 -2.68 46.52 -8.81
C THR A 316 -2.87 46.05 -10.26
N THR A 317 -4.04 46.31 -10.86
CA THR A 317 -4.33 45.91 -12.24
C THR A 317 -3.39 46.56 -13.26
N SER A 318 -2.89 47.78 -12.99
CA SER A 318 -1.88 48.41 -13.87
C SER A 318 -0.50 47.76 -13.79
N VAL A 319 -0.16 47.17 -12.64
CA VAL A 319 1.07 46.39 -12.45
C VAL A 319 0.90 45.04 -13.12
N ALA A 320 -0.23 44.35 -12.89
CA ALA A 320 -0.56 43.07 -13.52
C ALA A 320 -0.48 43.13 -15.06
N ARG A 321 -1.03 44.19 -15.68
CA ARG A 321 -0.94 44.41 -17.13
C ARG A 321 0.50 44.53 -17.63
N ARG A 322 1.36 45.27 -16.92
CA ARG A 322 2.78 45.43 -17.30
C ARG A 322 3.56 44.14 -17.09
N LEU A 323 3.23 43.35 -16.07
CA LEU A 323 3.82 42.04 -15.83
C LEU A 323 3.43 41.03 -16.91
N SER A 324 2.19 41.08 -17.41
CA SER A 324 1.68 40.13 -18.40
C SER A 324 2.38 40.14 -19.76
N ILE A 325 3.09 41.24 -20.07
CA ILE A 325 3.83 41.39 -21.34
C ILE A 325 5.32 41.07 -21.21
N LEU A 326 5.80 40.74 -20.00
CA LEU A 326 7.20 40.40 -19.82
C LEU A 326 7.51 39.03 -20.47
N PRO A 327 8.64 38.90 -21.18
CA PRO A 327 9.08 37.62 -21.71
C PRO A 327 9.17 36.56 -20.61
N GLY A 328 8.72 35.34 -20.89
CA GLY A 328 8.70 34.23 -19.93
C GLY A 328 7.51 34.23 -18.96
N VAL A 329 6.71 35.29 -18.88
CA VAL A 329 5.45 35.28 -18.10
C VAL A 329 4.35 34.61 -18.92
N ARG A 330 3.75 33.54 -18.37
CA ARG A 330 2.67 32.77 -19.00
C ARG A 330 1.29 33.12 -18.48
N GLU A 331 1.21 33.45 -17.20
CA GLU A 331 -0.06 33.71 -16.52
C GLU A 331 0.15 34.75 -15.43
N VAL A 332 -0.85 35.61 -15.25
CA VAL A 332 -0.89 36.65 -14.22
C VAL A 332 -2.24 36.59 -13.54
N LEU A 333 -2.22 36.36 -12.22
CA LEU A 333 -3.41 36.28 -11.38
C LEU A 333 -3.34 37.40 -10.35
N GLU A 334 -4.38 38.22 -10.26
CA GLU A 334 -4.57 39.11 -9.11
C GLU A 334 -5.20 38.31 -7.98
N VAL A 335 -4.60 38.38 -6.79
CA VAL A 335 -5.00 37.53 -5.64
C VAL A 335 -5.22 38.38 -4.40
N THR A 336 -5.96 37.83 -3.44
CA THR A 336 -6.16 38.43 -2.12
C THR A 336 -5.30 37.70 -1.09
N GLY A 337 -4.61 38.43 -0.20
CA GLY A 337 -3.79 37.84 0.87
C GLY A 337 -2.58 38.71 1.19
N GLU A 338 -1.47 38.09 1.61
CA GLU A 338 -0.20 38.80 1.90
C GLU A 338 0.55 39.27 0.63
N ARG A 339 0.03 38.92 -0.54
CA ARG A 339 0.57 39.22 -1.88
C ARG A 339 -0.60 39.63 -2.76
N ASP A 340 -0.31 40.43 -3.79
CA ASP A 340 -1.32 41.07 -4.62
C ASP A 340 -1.42 40.42 -6.02
N ILE A 341 -0.31 39.87 -6.52
CA ILE A 341 -0.24 39.25 -7.84
C ILE A 341 0.58 37.95 -7.77
N VAL A 342 0.13 36.92 -8.48
CA VAL A 342 0.89 35.69 -8.72
C VAL A 342 1.16 35.55 -10.21
N LEU A 343 2.42 35.31 -10.56
CA LEU A 343 2.88 35.11 -11.93
C LEU A 343 3.30 33.66 -12.10
N LYS A 344 2.88 33.04 -13.21
CA LYS A 344 3.49 31.80 -13.68
C LYS A 344 4.54 32.15 -14.72
N VAL A 345 5.79 31.80 -14.44
CA VAL A 345 6.94 32.06 -15.30
C VAL A 345 7.46 30.74 -15.85
N GLU A 346 7.76 30.70 -17.14
CA GLU A 346 8.33 29.55 -17.84
C GLU A 346 9.48 30.02 -18.73
N VAL A 347 10.68 29.49 -18.47
CA VAL A 347 11.94 29.89 -19.15
C VAL A 347 12.83 28.67 -19.34
N SER A 348 13.81 28.74 -20.24
CA SER A 348 14.65 27.60 -20.58
C SER A 348 15.92 27.52 -19.74
N THR A 349 16.31 28.60 -19.04
CA THR A 349 17.53 28.62 -18.21
C THR A 349 17.35 29.37 -16.88
N PRO A 350 18.16 29.06 -15.85
CA PRO A 350 18.16 29.81 -14.59
C PRO A 350 18.56 31.28 -14.76
N VAL A 351 19.39 31.58 -15.77
CA VAL A 351 19.81 32.95 -16.11
C VAL A 351 18.62 33.76 -16.61
N GLU A 352 17.81 33.19 -17.50
CA GLU A 352 16.56 33.81 -17.97
C GLU A 352 15.58 34.02 -16.82
N LEU A 353 15.44 33.03 -15.91
CA LEU A 353 14.55 33.18 -14.75
C LEU A 353 14.95 34.40 -13.89
N ASN A 354 16.24 34.54 -13.60
CA ASN A 354 16.75 35.68 -12.84
C ASN A 354 16.51 37.01 -13.57
N GLN A 355 16.68 37.06 -14.89
CA GLN A 355 16.39 38.25 -15.69
C GLN A 355 14.91 38.65 -15.63
N VAL A 356 13.99 37.67 -15.67
CA VAL A 356 12.55 37.92 -15.52
C VAL A 356 12.26 38.46 -14.11
N ILE A 357 12.82 37.87 -13.06
CA ILE A 357 12.62 38.32 -11.67
C ILE A 357 13.13 39.76 -11.47
N GLU A 358 14.30 40.11 -12.01
CA GLU A 358 14.82 41.49 -11.93
C GLU A 358 13.97 42.48 -12.75
N SER A 359 13.43 42.04 -13.89
CA SER A 359 12.47 42.83 -14.67
C SER A 359 11.17 43.07 -13.90
N ILE A 360 10.70 42.08 -13.12
CA ILE A 360 9.54 42.22 -12.24
C ILE A 360 9.84 43.23 -11.12
N ARG A 361 10.98 43.07 -10.43
CA ARG A 361 11.39 43.94 -9.31
C ARG A 361 11.59 45.39 -9.70
N SER A 362 12.04 45.65 -10.93
CA SER A 362 12.27 47.00 -11.43
C SER A 362 10.98 47.73 -11.86
N LEU A 363 9.84 47.04 -11.92
CA LEU A 363 8.58 47.68 -12.28
C LEU A 363 8.05 48.59 -11.17
N ARG A 364 7.81 49.86 -11.52
CA ARG A 364 7.20 50.84 -10.62
C ARG A 364 5.87 50.33 -10.06
N GLY A 365 5.83 50.16 -8.74
CA GLY A 365 4.66 49.70 -7.99
C GLY A 365 4.86 48.33 -7.36
N VAL A 366 5.90 47.59 -7.73
CA VAL A 366 6.34 46.37 -7.05
C VAL A 366 7.19 46.74 -5.83
N GLU A 367 6.82 46.18 -4.67
CA GLU A 367 7.52 46.38 -3.39
C GLU A 367 8.35 45.16 -3.01
N GLU A 368 7.80 43.96 -3.21
CA GLU A 368 8.45 42.71 -2.84
C GLU A 368 8.11 41.61 -3.86
N THR A 369 9.04 40.67 -4.05
CA THR A 369 8.83 39.46 -4.86
C THR A 369 9.27 38.22 -4.08
N TYR A 370 8.48 37.17 -4.10
CA TYR A 370 8.83 35.86 -3.58
C TYR A 370 8.72 34.81 -4.70
N THR A 371 9.77 34.02 -4.91
CA THR A 371 9.85 33.06 -6.02
C THR A 371 9.88 31.64 -5.50
N MET A 372 9.06 30.78 -6.08
CA MET A 372 9.04 29.34 -5.83
C MET A 372 9.24 28.58 -7.14
N LEU A 373 10.14 27.60 -7.14
CA LEU A 373 10.30 26.70 -8.28
C LEU A 373 9.24 25.60 -8.25
N VAL A 374 8.63 25.33 -9.40
CA VAL A 374 7.68 24.23 -9.54
C VAL A 374 8.47 22.94 -9.79
N LEU A 375 8.62 22.13 -8.73
CA LEU A 375 9.39 20.87 -8.81
C LEU A 375 8.59 19.71 -9.44
N LYS A 376 7.27 19.72 -9.28
CA LYS A 376 6.37 18.70 -9.80
C LYS A 376 4.96 19.27 -9.98
N ARG A 377 4.32 18.93 -11.08
CA ARG A 377 2.89 19.22 -11.33
C ARG A 377 2.09 17.94 -11.20
N LEU A 378 0.96 18.01 -10.51
CA LEU A 378 -0.06 16.95 -10.51
C LEU A 378 -1.24 17.51 -11.31
N SER A 379 -1.45 17.01 -12.52
CA SER A 379 -2.59 17.36 -13.37
C SER A 379 -3.68 16.30 -13.24
N ASN A 380 -4.94 16.72 -13.07
CA ASN A 380 -6.11 15.84 -13.10
C ASN A 380 -6.57 15.59 -14.55
N THR A 381 -5.67 15.08 -15.39
CA THR A 381 -6.00 14.59 -16.73
C THR A 381 -5.40 13.22 -16.94
#